data_AF-A0A2S6UR30-F1
#
_entry.id   AF-A0A2S6UR30-F1
#
_cell.length_a   1.000
_cell.length_b   1.000
_cell.length_c   1.000
_cell.angle_alpha   90.00
_cell.angle_beta   90.00
_cell.angle_gamma   90.00
#
_symmetry.space_group_name_H-M   'P 1'
#
loop_
_entity.id
_entity.type
_entity.pdbx_description
1 polymer ?
#
loop_
_entity_poly.entity_id
_entity_poly.type
_entity_poly.pdbx_seq_one_letter_code
_entity_poly.pdbx_strand_id
1 'polypeptide(L)'
;MVVSADMAQQRTEFQSGSVLIARILSAVTLAPPVMLAIYFGSPYFELLVGIAWIILVMEWRQMTKRDNRWFFSGLLYLGLGCFSLIWLREDNDIGKKITFWLFFCIWAMDCGAYFFGKTIGGPKLVPRLSPKKTWAGLLGGMVSAAS
;
A
#
# COMPACT_ATOMS: atom_id res chain seq x y z
N MET A 1 -20.88 -10.25 32.51
CA MET A 1 -19.51 -10.39 31.96
C MET A 1 -19.49 -10.94 30.54
N VAL A 2 -20.17 -12.06 30.24
CA VAL A 2 -20.18 -12.69 28.90
C VAL A 2 -20.69 -11.76 27.78
N VAL A 3 -21.76 -11.00 28.01
CA VAL A 3 -22.33 -10.06 27.01
C VAL A 3 -21.34 -8.95 26.61
N SER A 4 -20.50 -8.47 27.54
CA SER A 4 -19.55 -7.39 27.25
C SER A 4 -18.35 -7.87 26.42
N ALA A 5 -18.00 -9.15 26.52
CA ALA A 5 -16.94 -9.76 25.72
C ALA A 5 -17.43 -10.02 24.27
N ASP A 6 -18.67 -10.48 24.13
CA ASP A 6 -19.29 -10.74 22.82
C ASP A 6 -19.47 -9.44 22.01
N MET A 7 -19.94 -8.37 22.67
CA MET A 7 -20.05 -7.03 22.07
C MET A 7 -18.70 -6.45 21.64
N ALA A 8 -17.63 -6.71 22.38
CA ALA A 8 -16.28 -6.27 22.01
C ALA A 8 -15.74 -7.05 20.80
N GLN A 9 -16.00 -8.36 20.76
CA GLN A 9 -15.57 -9.24 19.67
C GLN A 9 -16.30 -8.91 18.36
N GLN A 10 -17.62 -8.69 18.42
CA GLN A 10 -18.44 -8.28 17.28
C GLN A 10 -17.98 -6.93 16.68
N ARG A 11 -17.56 -5.99 17.53
CA ARG A 11 -17.06 -4.68 17.10
C ARG A 11 -15.73 -4.78 16.34
N THR A 12 -14.85 -5.69 16.76
CA THR A 12 -13.56 -5.92 16.09
C THR A 12 -13.70 -6.61 14.73
N GLU A 13 -14.68 -7.51 14.57
CA GLU A 13 -14.98 -8.14 13.27
C GLU A 13 -15.59 -7.17 12.27
N PHE A 14 -16.56 -6.34 12.70
CA PHE A 14 -17.16 -5.31 11.85
C PHE A 14 -16.14 -4.23 11.42
N GLN A 15 -15.33 -3.72 12.36
CA GLN A 15 -14.24 -2.79 12.03
C GLN A 15 -13.21 -3.45 11.10
N SER A 16 -13.01 -4.77 11.23
CA SER A 16 -12.05 -5.48 10.41
C SER A 16 -12.48 -5.53 8.93
N GLY A 17 -13.74 -5.85 8.65
CA GLY A 17 -14.27 -5.92 7.29
C GLY A 17 -14.28 -4.55 6.59
N SER A 18 -14.75 -3.51 7.29
CA SER A 18 -14.86 -2.15 6.72
C SER A 18 -13.50 -1.52 6.39
N VAL A 19 -12.47 -1.73 7.23
CA VAL A 19 -11.11 -1.21 6.96
C VAL A 19 -10.48 -1.90 5.74
N LEU A 20 -10.78 -3.18 5.50
CA LEU A 20 -10.27 -3.92 4.34
C LEU A 20 -10.95 -3.48 3.05
N ILE A 21 -12.29 -3.35 3.07
CA ILE A 21 -13.05 -2.86 1.92
C ILE A 21 -12.67 -1.42 1.58
N ALA A 22 -12.46 -0.57 2.59
CA ALA A 22 -11.97 0.80 2.41
C ALA A 22 -10.59 0.85 1.74
N ARG A 23 -9.69 -0.10 2.06
CA ARG A 23 -8.37 -0.20 1.40
C ARG A 23 -8.50 -0.58 -0.08
N ILE A 24 -9.37 -1.55 -0.39
CA ILE A 24 -9.59 -1.99 -1.78
C ILE A 24 -10.25 -0.87 -2.60
N LEU A 25 -11.28 -0.22 -2.04
CA LEU A 25 -11.90 0.94 -2.67
C LEU A 25 -10.88 2.05 -2.89
N SER A 26 -10.05 2.36 -1.89
CA SER A 26 -9.01 3.38 -2.07
C SER A 26 -8.00 3.00 -3.16
N ALA A 27 -7.58 1.73 -3.24
CA ALA A 27 -6.65 1.24 -4.27
C ALA A 27 -7.27 1.31 -5.68
N VAL A 28 -8.52 0.88 -5.81
CA VAL A 28 -9.25 0.92 -7.10
C VAL A 28 -9.54 2.35 -7.53
N THR A 29 -9.90 3.25 -6.60
CA THR A 29 -10.16 4.66 -6.93
C THR A 29 -8.88 5.41 -7.30
N LEU A 30 -7.76 5.07 -6.66
CA LEU A 30 -6.45 5.65 -7.00
C LEU A 30 -5.90 5.12 -8.32
N ALA A 31 -6.42 4.00 -8.83
CA ALA A 31 -5.85 3.36 -10.00
C ALA A 31 -5.99 4.12 -11.33
N PRO A 32 -7.19 4.57 -11.72
CA PRO A 32 -7.36 5.35 -12.95
C PRO A 32 -6.57 6.67 -12.95
N PRO A 33 -6.56 7.48 -11.86
CA PRO A 33 -5.75 8.70 -11.80
C PRO A 33 -4.25 8.43 -11.96
N VAL A 34 -3.74 7.36 -11.34
CA VAL A 34 -2.32 6.98 -11.44
C VAL A 34 -1.97 6.58 -12.87
N MET A 35 -2.80 5.73 -13.50
CA MET A 35 -2.58 5.29 -14.88
C MET A 35 -2.66 6.47 -15.87
N LEU A 36 -3.60 7.39 -15.68
CA LEU A 36 -3.71 8.61 -16.48
C LEU A 36 -2.49 9.53 -16.28
N ALA A 37 -2.04 9.74 -15.05
CA ALA A 37 -0.87 10.58 -14.77
C ALA A 37 0.42 9.99 -15.35
N ILE A 38 0.56 8.66 -15.36
CA ILE A 38 1.68 7.98 -16.00
C ILE A 38 1.63 8.19 -17.52
N TYR A 39 0.45 8.02 -18.13
CA TYR A 39 0.23 8.18 -19.57
C TYR A 39 0.50 9.61 -20.06
N PHE A 40 -0.02 10.62 -19.35
CA PHE A 40 0.05 12.02 -19.78
C PHE A 40 1.42 12.69 -19.59
N GLY A 41 2.40 12.04 -18.97
CA GLY A 41 3.74 12.61 -18.91
C GLY A 41 3.97 13.58 -17.75
N SER A 42 5.01 14.40 -17.86
CA SER A 42 5.21 15.58 -17.02
C SER A 42 4.22 16.68 -17.48
N PRO A 43 3.60 17.46 -16.58
CA PRO A 43 3.85 17.56 -15.13
C PRO A 43 2.92 16.69 -14.26
N TYR A 44 1.92 16.01 -14.84
CA TYR A 44 0.87 15.31 -14.09
C TYR A 44 1.39 14.22 -13.16
N PHE A 45 2.40 13.47 -13.59
CA PHE A 45 3.04 12.44 -12.75
C PHE A 45 3.81 13.02 -11.57
N GLU A 46 4.52 14.13 -11.76
CA GLU A 46 5.27 14.79 -10.69
C GLU A 46 4.32 15.35 -9.63
N LEU A 47 3.20 15.93 -10.05
CA LEU A 47 2.15 16.37 -9.14
C LEU A 47 1.56 15.19 -8.36
N LEU A 48 1.30 14.06 -9.01
CA LEU A 48 0.81 12.86 -8.34
C LEU A 48 1.80 12.37 -7.28
N VAL A 49 3.08 12.23 -7.64
CA VAL A 49 4.14 11.79 -6.72
C VAL A 49 4.28 12.78 -5.56
N GLY A 50 4.21 14.08 -5.83
CA GLY A 50 4.25 15.13 -4.80
C GLY A 50 3.07 15.05 -3.83
N ILE A 51 1.84 14.89 -4.33
CA ILE A 51 0.64 14.72 -3.48
C ILE A 51 0.75 13.43 -2.65
N ALA A 52 1.17 12.32 -3.26
CA ALA A 52 1.38 11.06 -2.56
C ALA A 52 2.43 11.19 -1.46
N TRP A 53 3.54 11.89 -1.73
CA TRP A 53 4.58 12.14 -0.72
C TRP A 53 4.05 12.95 0.46
N ILE A 54 3.25 13.99 0.22
CA ILE A 54 2.63 14.80 1.29
C ILE A 54 1.74 13.91 2.17
N ILE A 55 0.88 13.07 1.56
CA ILE A 55 0.00 12.16 2.29
C ILE A 55 0.82 11.17 3.13
N LEU A 56 1.85 10.56 2.54
CA LEU A 56 2.72 9.60 3.22
C LEU A 56 3.46 10.24 4.40
N VAL A 57 3.97 11.46 4.24
CA VAL A 57 4.63 12.21 5.32
C VAL A 57 3.63 12.57 6.42
N MET A 58 2.40 12.96 6.08
CA MET A 58 1.34 13.23 7.06
C MET A 58 1.00 11.96 7.87
N GLU A 59 0.86 10.82 7.20
CA GLU A 59 0.57 9.54 7.85
C GLU A 59 1.74 9.07 8.71
N TRP A 60 2.97 9.18 8.19
CA TRP A 60 4.19 8.87 8.94
C TRP A 60 4.31 9.73 10.20
N ARG A 61 4.06 11.04 10.07
CA ARG A 61 4.03 11.97 11.21
C ARG A 61 3.00 11.56 12.26
N GLN A 62 1.86 11.00 11.85
CA GLN A 62 0.86 10.50 12.79
C GLN A 62 1.34 9.24 13.53
N MET A 63 2.12 8.37 12.87
CA MET A 63 2.68 7.17 13.49
C MET A 63 3.86 7.47 14.41
N THR A 64 4.72 8.43 14.05
CA THR A 64 5.93 8.78 14.82
C THR A 64 5.72 9.93 15.80
N LYS A 65 4.47 10.23 16.22
CA LYS A 65 4.13 11.32 17.18
C LYS A 65 4.92 11.29 18.50
N ARG A 66 5.67 10.21 18.78
CA ARG A 66 6.41 9.98 20.03
C ARG A 66 7.93 10.13 19.92
N ASP A 67 8.52 10.14 18.72
CA ASP A 67 9.98 10.23 18.55
C ASP A 67 10.39 10.94 17.24
N ASN A 68 11.12 12.04 17.37
CA ASN A 68 11.57 12.87 16.25
C ASN A 68 12.67 12.20 15.40
N ARG A 69 13.46 11.27 15.95
CA ARG A 69 14.57 10.64 15.21
C ARG A 69 14.05 9.72 14.09
N TRP A 70 12.99 8.98 14.38
CA TRP A 70 12.29 8.13 13.41
C TRP A 70 11.49 8.94 12.37
N PHE A 71 11.10 10.16 12.72
CA PHE A 71 10.48 11.07 11.75
C PHE A 71 11.46 11.46 10.65
N PHE A 72 12.67 11.89 11.01
CA PHE A 72 13.69 12.27 10.02
C PHE A 72 14.16 11.09 9.17
N SER A 73 14.33 9.89 9.75
CA SER A 73 14.73 8.72 8.95
C SER A 73 13.65 8.32 7.95
N GLY A 74 12.37 8.41 8.32
CA GLY A 74 11.26 8.14 7.42
C GLY A 74 11.13 9.19 6.33
N LEU A 75 11.32 10.47 6.66
CA LEU A 75 11.31 11.55 5.66
C LEU A 75 12.40 11.35 4.60
N LEU A 76 13.61 10.98 5.04
CA LEU A 76 14.74 10.72 4.13
C LEU A 76 14.47 9.49 3.24
N TYR A 77 13.94 8.41 3.81
CA TYR A 77 13.56 7.21 3.07
C TYR A 77 12.47 7.49 2.02
N LEU A 78 11.41 8.21 2.42
CA LEU A 78 10.31 8.58 1.52
C LEU A 78 10.78 9.54 0.41
N GLY A 79 11.59 10.54 0.77
CA GLY A 79 12.15 11.50 -0.19
C GLY A 79 13.04 10.82 -1.23
N LEU A 80 13.93 9.93 -0.79
CA LEU A 80 14.78 9.15 -1.71
C LEU A 80 13.96 8.27 -2.65
N GLY A 81 12.90 7.63 -2.16
CA GLY A 81 12.00 6.83 -2.99
C GLY A 81 11.32 7.65 -4.08
N CYS A 82 10.74 8.79 -3.72
CA CYS A 82 10.09 9.69 -4.69
C CYS A 82 11.10 10.25 -5.71
N PHE A 83 12.28 10.67 -5.24
CA PHE A 83 13.35 11.16 -6.13
C PHE A 83 13.81 10.08 -7.12
N SER A 84 14.03 8.85 -6.64
CA SER A 84 14.42 7.72 -7.48
C SER A 84 13.37 7.39 -8.54
N LEU A 85 12.08 7.52 -8.24
CA LEU A 85 11.00 7.28 -9.20
C LEU A 85 10.92 8.35 -10.28
N ILE A 86 11.13 9.62 -9.92
CA ILE A 86 11.17 10.72 -10.89
C ILE A 86 12.38 10.53 -11.81
N TRP A 87 13.54 10.23 -11.24
CA TRP A 87 14.77 10.02 -11.99
C TRP A 87 14.69 8.80 -12.93
N LEU A 88 14.10 7.68 -12.47
CA LEU A 88 13.86 6.50 -13.29
C LEU A 88 12.96 6.79 -14.50
N ARG A 89 12.08 7.79 -14.39
CA ARG A 89 11.17 8.18 -15.47
C ARG A 89 11.81 9.13 -16.48
N GLU A 90 12.77 9.95 -16.06
CA GLU A 90 13.48 10.87 -16.98
C GLU A 90 14.22 10.12 -18.09
N ASP A 91 14.56 8.84 -17.86
CA ASP A 91 15.30 8.02 -18.81
C ASP A 91 14.40 7.45 -19.93
N ASN A 92 14.09 8.28 -20.94
CA ASN A 92 13.48 7.91 -22.24
C ASN A 92 12.22 7.00 -22.16
N ASP A 93 11.80 6.42 -23.29
CA ASP A 93 10.62 5.53 -23.35
C ASP A 93 10.77 4.23 -22.55
N ILE A 94 12.00 3.85 -22.18
CA ILE A 94 12.28 2.68 -21.34
C ILE A 94 11.87 2.97 -19.89
N GLY A 95 12.25 4.12 -19.34
CA GLY A 95 11.87 4.55 -17.98
C GLY A 95 10.35 4.62 -17.80
N LYS A 96 9.62 5.08 -18.82
CA LYS A 96 8.15 5.06 -18.83
C LYS A 96 7.59 3.63 -18.76
N LYS A 97 8.12 2.70 -19.56
CA LYS A 97 7.69 1.29 -19.56
C LYS A 97 7.97 0.60 -18.22
N ILE A 98 9.15 0.81 -17.66
CA ILE A 98 9.53 0.26 -16.35
C ILE A 98 8.62 0.81 -15.26
N THR A 99 8.33 2.11 -15.28
CA THR A 99 7.41 2.73 -14.32
C THR A 99 6.01 2.12 -14.42
N PHE A 100 5.48 1.95 -15.63
CA PHE A 100 4.18 1.33 -15.84
C PHE A 100 4.15 -0.11 -15.32
N TRP A 101 5.20 -0.88 -15.60
CA TRP A 101 5.33 -2.26 -15.12
C TRP A 101 5.44 -2.33 -13.59
N LEU A 102 6.19 -1.42 -12.97
CA LEU A 102 6.35 -1.35 -11.53
C LEU A 102 5.00 -1.09 -10.82
N PHE A 103 4.20 -0.14 -11.32
CA PHE A 103 2.86 0.10 -10.78
C PHE A 103 1.93 -1.09 -10.99
N PHE A 104 2.02 -1.75 -12.15
CA PHE A 104 1.26 -2.96 -12.43
C PHE A 104 1.63 -4.10 -11.44
N CYS A 105 2.91 -4.35 -11.21
CA CYS A 105 3.38 -5.36 -10.25
C CYS A 105 2.93 -5.05 -8.81
N ILE A 106 2.93 -3.77 -8.39
CA ILE A 106 2.45 -3.37 -7.06
C ILE A 106 0.96 -3.70 -6.92
N TRP A 107 0.13 -3.36 -7.91
CA TRP A 107 -1.28 -3.75 -7.86
C TRP A 107 -1.50 -5.24 -7.96
N ALA A 108 -0.76 -5.94 -8.81
CA ALA A 108 -0.84 -7.39 -8.91
C ALA A 108 -0.49 -8.04 -7.57
N MET A 109 0.50 -7.50 -6.84
CA MET A 109 0.85 -7.94 -5.49
C MET A 109 -0.27 -7.67 -4.48
N ASP A 110 -0.86 -6.47 -4.47
CA ASP A 110 -1.94 -6.12 -3.54
C ASP A 110 -3.21 -6.95 -3.81
N CYS A 111 -3.59 -7.10 -5.08
CA CYS A 111 -4.72 -7.92 -5.50
C CYS A 111 -4.47 -9.41 -5.24
N GLY A 112 -3.28 -9.91 -5.57
CA GLY A 112 -2.87 -11.30 -5.36
C GLY A 112 -2.85 -11.66 -3.88
N ALA A 113 -2.25 -10.81 -3.04
CA ALA A 113 -2.23 -11.02 -1.60
C ALA A 113 -3.63 -11.08 -0.99
N TYR A 114 -4.59 -10.31 -1.53
CA TYR A 114 -5.98 -10.38 -1.13
C TYR A 114 -6.67 -11.66 -1.61
N PHE A 115 -6.57 -11.98 -2.90
CA PHE A 115 -7.21 -13.17 -3.47
C PHE A 115 -6.71 -14.43 -2.78
N PHE A 116 -5.40 -14.64 -2.72
CA PHE A 116 -4.79 -15.79 -2.06
C PHE A 116 -4.96 -15.76 -0.53
N GLY A 117 -4.92 -14.57 0.08
CA GLY A 117 -5.18 -14.41 1.51
C GLY A 117 -6.61 -14.81 1.91
N LYS A 118 -7.60 -14.57 1.04
CA LYS A 118 -9.02 -14.91 1.25
C LYS A 118 -9.37 -16.34 0.84
N THR A 119 -8.78 -16.87 -0.25
CA THR A 119 -9.13 -18.20 -0.79
C THR A 119 -8.37 -19.34 -0.12
N ILE A 120 -7.08 -19.17 0.18
CA ILE A 120 -6.30 -20.25 0.80
C ILE A 120 -6.59 -20.29 2.29
N GLY A 121 -6.51 -19.15 2.98
CA GLY A 121 -6.55 -19.11 4.44
C GLY A 121 -5.36 -19.86 5.06
N GLY A 122 -4.65 -19.24 6.00
CA GLY A 122 -3.43 -19.86 6.53
C GLY A 122 -2.97 -19.28 7.86
N PRO A 123 -1.95 -19.90 8.49
CA PRO A 123 -1.45 -19.48 9.78
C PRO A 123 -1.04 -18.00 9.76
N LYS A 124 -1.48 -17.27 10.78
CA LYS A 124 -1.26 -15.83 10.93
C LYS A 124 0.23 -15.57 11.18
N LEU A 125 0.81 -14.62 10.45
CA LEU A 125 2.25 -14.34 10.49
C LEU A 125 2.69 -13.83 11.86
N VAL A 126 1.91 -12.92 12.47
CA VAL A 126 2.17 -12.39 13.81
C VAL A 126 0.83 -12.12 14.52
N PRO A 127 0.32 -13.06 15.35
CA PRO A 127 -0.97 -12.91 16.03
C PRO A 127 -1.02 -11.70 16.97
N ARG A 128 0.12 -11.31 17.54
CA ARG A 128 0.24 -10.22 18.53
C ARG A 128 0.32 -8.81 17.94
N LEU A 129 0.74 -8.64 16.68
CA LEU A 129 0.96 -7.32 16.07
C LEU A 129 0.00 -7.02 14.92
N SER A 130 -0.52 -8.05 14.23
CA SER A 130 -1.47 -7.87 13.13
C SER A 130 -2.34 -9.11 12.92
N PRO A 131 -3.60 -9.12 13.42
CA PRO A 131 -4.47 -10.29 13.39
C PRO A 131 -4.96 -10.70 11.98
N LYS A 132 -4.61 -9.93 10.93
CA LYS A 132 -5.09 -10.12 9.55
C LYS A 132 -4.02 -10.51 8.51
N LYS A 133 -2.74 -10.58 8.88
CA LYS A 133 -1.66 -10.95 7.93
C LYS A 133 -1.45 -12.47 7.93
N THR A 134 -1.61 -13.13 6.79
CA THR A 134 -1.42 -14.58 6.61
C THR A 134 -0.19 -14.87 5.73
N TRP A 135 0.51 -15.98 5.98
CA TRP A 135 1.64 -16.43 5.15
C TRP A 135 1.22 -16.69 3.69
N ALA A 136 0.00 -17.19 3.51
CA ALA A 136 -0.57 -17.44 2.19
C ALA A 136 -0.76 -16.15 1.36
N GLY A 137 -1.12 -15.03 2.00
CA GLY A 137 -1.25 -13.74 1.31
C GLY A 137 0.10 -13.17 0.84
N LEU A 138 1.15 -13.33 1.65
CA LEU A 138 2.51 -12.90 1.26
C LEU A 138 3.01 -13.70 0.04
N LEU A 139 2.91 -15.03 0.10
CA LEU A 139 3.37 -15.91 -0.97
C LEU A 139 2.52 -15.75 -2.24
N GLY A 140 1.20 -15.58 -2.10
CA GLY A 140 0.30 -15.33 -3.24
C GLY A 140 0.58 -13.99 -3.93
N GLY A 141 0.87 -12.93 -3.17
CA GLY A 141 1.28 -11.64 -3.74
C GLY A 141 2.61 -11.72 -4.49
N MET A 142 3.58 -12.50 -4.00
CA MET A 142 4.86 -12.71 -4.68
C MET A 142 4.70 -13.47 -6.00
N VAL A 143 3.85 -14.50 -6.04
CA VAL A 143 3.61 -15.28 -7.26
C VAL A 143 2.84 -14.47 -8.30
N SER A 144 1.81 -13.71 -7.89
CA SER A 144 1.05 -12.83 -8.80
C SER A 144 1.88 -11.67 -9.36
N ALA A 145 2.87 -11.17 -8.63
CA ALA A 145 3.77 -10.13 -9.13
C ALA A 145 4.87 -10.66 -10.05
N ALA A 146 5.14 -11.98 -10.00
CA ALA A 146 6.19 -12.64 -10.77
C ALA A 146 5.69 -13.28 -12.09
N SER A 147 4.39 -13.23 -12.37
CA SER A 147 3.77 -13.75 -13.61
C SER A 147 3.51 -12.63 -14.61
#